data_AF-A0A968MW35-F1
#
_entry.id   AF-A0A968MW35-F1
#
_cell.length_a   1.000
_cell.length_b   1.000
_cell.length_c   1.000
_cell.angle_alpha   90.00
_cell.angle_beta   90.00
_cell.angle_gamma   90.00
#
_symmetry.space_group_name_H-M   'P 1'
#
loop_
_entity.id
_entity.type
_entity.pdbx_description
1 polymer ?
#
loop_
_entity_poly.entity_id
_entity_poly.type
_entity_poly.pdbx_seq_one_letter_code
_entity_poly.pdbx_strand_id
1 'polypeptide(L)'
;MKLILTLFISIFIISSCATTTKFPVSDITPAASITASKKKDNNGNYKISVVANNLSSADRLNPPKKVYVVWITTPQNGTKYLGS
;
A
#
# COMPACT_ATOMS: atom_id res chain seq x y z
N MET A 1 -18.52 28.15 -32.40
CA MET A 1 -17.19 27.51 -32.32
C MET A 1 -16.52 27.65 -30.95
N LYS A 2 -16.57 28.81 -30.28
CA LYS A 2 -16.04 28.98 -28.91
C LYS A 2 -16.67 28.05 -27.86
N LEU A 3 -17.99 27.80 -27.92
CA LEU A 3 -18.69 26.94 -26.94
C LEU A 3 -18.26 25.45 -26.97
N ILE A 4 -17.92 24.94 -28.16
CA ILE A 4 -17.48 23.54 -28.37
C ILE A 4 -16.03 23.36 -27.87
N LEU A 5 -15.20 24.40 -28.02
CA LEU A 5 -13.81 24.39 -27.54
C LEU A 5 -13.74 24.45 -26.01
N THR A 6 -14.66 25.17 -25.35
CA THR A 6 -14.75 25.22 -23.88
C THR A 6 -15.23 23.90 -23.27
N LEU A 7 -16.07 23.14 -23.98
CA LEU A 7 -16.61 21.86 -23.49
C LEU A 7 -15.57 20.72 -23.47
N PHE A 8 -14.59 20.74 -24.37
CA PHE A 8 -13.53 19.73 -24.45
C PHE A 8 -12.48 19.84 -23.32
N ILE A 9 -12.35 21.00 -22.68
CA ILE A 9 -11.41 21.22 -21.56
C ILE A 9 -11.91 20.60 -20.25
N SER A 10 -13.21 20.26 -20.15
CA SER A 10 -13.83 19.82 -18.90
C SER A 10 -13.66 18.33 -18.56
N ILE A 11 -13.05 17.50 -19.42
CA ILE A 11 -13.12 16.02 -19.31
C ILE A 11 -11.86 15.34 -18.74
N PHE A 12 -10.74 16.04 -18.53
CA PHE A 12 -9.53 15.42 -17.98
C PHE A 12 -9.46 15.44 -16.43
N ILE A 13 -10.50 14.95 -15.75
CA ILE A 13 -10.42 14.64 -14.33
C ILE A 13 -9.92 13.20 -14.20
N ILE A 14 -8.61 13.02 -14.31
CA ILE A 14 -7.99 11.69 -14.25
C ILE A 14 -8.12 11.17 -12.81
N SER A 15 -9.07 10.26 -12.62
CA SER A 15 -9.33 9.53 -11.39
C SER A 15 -8.09 8.69 -10.99
N SER A 16 -7.24 9.24 -10.11
CA SER A 16 -6.25 8.44 -9.37
C SER A 16 -6.85 8.04 -8.02
N CYS A 17 -7.75 7.07 -8.05
CA CYS A 17 -8.31 6.45 -6.85
C CYS A 17 -7.28 5.47 -6.27
N ALA A 18 -6.96 5.63 -4.98
CA ALA A 18 -6.10 4.69 -4.27
C ALA A 18 -6.90 3.44 -3.89
N THR A 19 -6.31 2.26 -4.05
CA THR A 19 -6.89 1.02 -3.53
C THR A 19 -6.22 0.67 -2.22
N THR A 20 -7.00 0.53 -1.15
CA THR A 20 -6.51 0.15 0.18
C THR A 20 -7.06 -1.21 0.57
N THR A 21 -6.20 -2.07 1.11
CA THR A 21 -6.57 -3.38 1.67
C THR A 21 -6.15 -3.47 3.13
N LYS A 22 -6.95 -4.17 3.94
CA LYS A 22 -6.63 -4.51 5.32
C LYS A 22 -6.08 -5.92 5.36
N PHE A 23 -5.04 -6.14 6.15
CA PHE A 23 -4.51 -7.47 6.39
C PHE A 23 -5.42 -8.23 7.37
N PRO A 24 -5.42 -9.57 7.29
CA PRO A 24 -6.08 -10.39 8.31
C PRO A 24 -5.43 -10.18 9.69
N VAL A 25 -6.19 -10.48 10.74
CA VAL A 25 -5.68 -10.45 12.12
C VAL A 25 -4.58 -11.50 12.27
N SER A 26 -3.48 -11.11 12.91
CA SER A 26 -2.35 -12.01 13.18
C SER A 26 -2.57 -12.81 14.46
N ASP A 27 -2.27 -14.10 14.45
CA ASP A 27 -2.28 -14.93 15.66
C ASP A 27 -1.15 -14.57 16.64
N ILE A 28 -0.06 -14.00 16.13
CA ILE A 28 1.12 -13.63 16.93
C ILE A 28 0.98 -12.23 17.52
N THR A 29 0.39 -11.29 16.76
CA THR A 29 0.13 -9.92 17.22
C THR A 29 -1.33 -9.51 16.95
N PRO A 30 -2.31 -10.03 17.71
CA PRO A 30 -3.74 -9.81 17.43
C PRO A 30 -4.19 -8.35 17.48
N ALA A 31 -3.51 -7.52 18.28
CA ALA A 31 -3.79 -6.08 18.37
C ALA A 31 -3.28 -5.28 17.16
N ALA A 32 -2.43 -5.87 16.31
CA ALA A 32 -1.85 -5.17 15.18
C ALA A 32 -2.92 -4.90 14.11
N SER A 33 -2.97 -3.66 13.63
CA SER A 33 -3.82 -3.26 12.51
C SER A 33 -2.94 -2.82 11.35
N ILE A 34 -2.94 -3.62 10.28
CA ILE A 34 -2.08 -3.39 9.12
C ILE A 34 -2.94 -3.09 7.89
N THR A 35 -2.57 -2.02 7.19
CA THR A 35 -3.17 -1.66 5.90
C THR A 35 -2.10 -1.47 4.84
N ALA A 36 -2.40 -1.86 3.61
CA ALA A 36 -1.59 -1.50 2.45
C ALA A 36 -2.44 -0.73 1.45
N SER A 37 -1.90 0.36 0.92
CA SER A 37 -2.50 1.13 -0.15
C SER A 37 -1.60 1.14 -1.38
N LYS A 38 -2.23 1.09 -2.55
CA LYS A 38 -1.59 1.24 -3.85
C LYS A 38 -2.21 2.45 -4.53
N LYS A 39 -1.37 3.42 -4.90
CA LYS A 39 -1.78 4.60 -5.67
C LYS A 39 -0.83 4.82 -6.84
N LYS A 40 -1.38 5.09 -8.02
CA LYS A 40 -0.59 5.50 -9.18
C LYS A 40 -0.30 7.00 -9.06
N ASP A 41 0.97 7.39 -9.13
CA ASP A 41 1.37 8.79 -9.15
C ASP A 41 1.30 9.39 -10.56
N ASN A 42 1.56 10.69 -10.66
CA ASN A 42 1.49 11.43 -11.92
C ASN A 42 2.61 11.02 -12.91
N ASN A 43 3.66 10.36 -12.43
CA ASN A 43 4.77 9.89 -13.24
C ASN A 43 4.55 8.44 -13.72
N GLY A 44 3.38 7.86 -13.42
CA GLY A 44 3.02 6.50 -13.79
C GLY A 44 3.55 5.42 -12.87
N ASN A 45 4.26 5.77 -11.79
CA ASN A 45 4.75 4.82 -10.81
C ASN A 45 3.66 4.43 -9.82
N TYR A 46 3.79 3.24 -9.23
CA TYR A 46 2.93 2.83 -8.13
C TYR A 46 3.60 3.14 -6.79
N LYS A 47 2.99 4.05 -6.02
CA LYS A 47 3.30 4.23 -4.61
C LYS A 47 2.56 3.16 -3.81
N ILE A 48 3.31 2.30 -3.13
CA ILE A 48 2.79 1.34 -2.16
C ILE A 48 3.07 1.89 -0.77
N SER A 49 2.05 2.04 0.06
CA SER A 49 2.20 2.48 1.46
C SER A 49 1.67 1.39 2.37
N VAL A 50 2.50 0.91 3.30
CA VAL A 50 2.14 -0.06 4.32
C VAL A 50 2.19 0.64 5.67
N VAL A 51 1.12 0.53 6.44
CA VAL A 51 1.02 1.12 7.78
C VAL A 51 0.63 0.03 8.76
N ALA A 52 1.45 -0.17 9.79
CA ALA A 52 1.21 -1.11 10.87
C ALA A 52 1.06 -0.33 12.19
N ASN A 53 -0.13 -0.37 12.78
CA ASN A 53 -0.42 0.25 14.07
C ASN A 53 -0.52 -0.83 15.15
N ASN A 54 -0.13 -0.48 16.39
CA ASN A 54 -0.20 -1.38 17.56
C ASN A 54 0.53 -2.71 17.37
N LEU A 55 1.57 -2.71 16.53
CA LEU A 55 2.44 -3.86 16.35
C LEU A 55 3.33 -4.00 17.59
N SER A 56 3.32 -5.18 18.22
CA SER A 56 4.23 -5.48 19.32
C SER A 56 5.69 -5.34 18.87
N SER A 57 6.58 -4.96 19.78
CA SER A 57 8.01 -4.99 19.48
C SER A 57 8.48 -6.42 19.17
N ALA A 58 9.38 -6.58 18.19
CA ALA A 58 9.78 -7.89 17.67
C ALA A 58 10.44 -8.80 18.72
N ASP A 59 11.17 -8.21 19.66
CA ASP A 59 11.82 -8.88 20.79
C ASP A 59 10.83 -9.41 21.84
N ARG A 60 9.61 -8.84 21.88
CA ARG A 60 8.53 -9.27 22.78
C ARG A 60 7.68 -10.40 22.22
N LEU A 61 7.95 -10.84 20.99
CA LEU A 61 7.28 -11.99 20.39
C LEU A 61 7.73 -13.29 21.05
N ASN A 62 6.94 -14.35 20.85
CA ASN A 62 7.32 -15.69 21.27
C ASN A 62 7.30 -16.65 20.05
N PRO A 63 8.46 -17.16 19.59
CA PRO A 63 9.79 -16.85 20.09
C PRO A 63 10.23 -15.41 19.74
N PRO A 64 11.15 -14.82 20.51
CA PRO A 64 11.68 -13.47 20.25
C PRO A 64 12.28 -13.34 18.84
N LYS A 65 12.04 -12.22 18.17
CA LYS A 65 12.60 -11.87 16.86
C LYS A 65 13.35 -10.54 16.93
N LYS A 66 14.12 -10.24 15.87
CA LYS A 66 14.94 -9.02 15.80
C LYS A 66 14.23 -7.86 15.11
N VAL A 67 13.60 -8.14 13.97
CA VAL A 67 12.97 -7.13 13.11
C VAL A 67 11.76 -7.73 12.42
N TYR A 68 10.84 -6.86 12.02
CA TYR A 68 9.84 -7.19 11.01
C TYR A 68 10.43 -6.99 9.62
N VAL A 69 9.91 -7.69 8.63
CA VAL A 69 10.34 -7.54 7.24
C VAL A 69 9.13 -7.48 6.34
N VAL A 70 9.15 -6.55 5.40
CA VAL A 70 8.10 -6.40 4.39
C VAL A 70 8.56 -7.02 3.08
N TRP A 71 7.75 -7.94 2.56
CA TRP A 71 7.95 -8.58 1.27
C TRP A 71 6.76 -8.27 0.35
N ILE A 72 7.00 -8.22 -0.95
CA ILE A 72 5.94 -8.17 -1.97
C ILE A 72 6.13 -9.30 -2.97
N THR A 73 5.07 -10.06 -3.22
CA THR A 73 5.03 -11.09 -4.25
C THR A 73 4.19 -10.60 -5.41
N THR A 74 4.76 -10.64 -6.61
CA THR A 74 4.07 -10.30 -7.85
C THR A 74 4.07 -11.51 -8.79
N PRO A 75 3.01 -11.73 -9.58
CA PRO A 75 2.96 -12.88 -10.49
C PRO A 75 4.13 -12.92 -11.48
N GLN A 76 4.59 -11.75 -11.95
CA GLN A 76 5.61 -11.65 -13.00
C GLN A 76 7.04 -11.50 -12.46
N ASN A 77 7.23 -10.89 -11.28
CA ASN A 77 8.57 -10.55 -10.76
C ASN A 77 8.92 -11.24 -9.44
N GLY A 78 8.17 -12.29 -9.07
CA GLY A 78 8.43 -13.10 -7.87
C GLY A 78 8.32 -12.29 -6.57
N THR A 79 9.01 -12.77 -5.54
CA THR A 79 9.05 -12.16 -4.20
C THR A 79 10.23 -11.20 -4.07
N LYS A 80 9.98 -9.96 -3.63
CA LYS A 80 10.99 -8.92 -3.42
C LYS A 80 10.96 -8.39 -2.00
N TYR A 81 12.14 -8.13 -1.45
CA TYR A 81 12.35 -7.42 -0.19
C TYR A 81 12.03 -5.94 -0.35
N LEU A 82 11.24 -5.37 0.55
CA LEU A 82 10.90 -3.95 0.55
C LEU A 82 11.57 -3.17 1.68
N GLY A 83 11.94 -3.82 2.78
CA GLY A 83 12.54 -3.17 3.94
C GLY A 83 12.23 -3.89 5.24
N SER A 84 12.83 -3.40 6.31
CA SER A 84 12.68 -3.86 7.70
C SER A 84 12.35 -2.69 8.62
#